data_AF-A0A534YCD8-F1
#
_entry.id   AF-A0A534YCD8-F1
#
_cell.length_a   1.000
_cell.length_b   1.000
_cell.length_c   1.000
_cell.angle_alpha   90.00
_cell.angle_beta   90.00
_cell.angle_gamma   90.00
#
_symmetry.space_group_name_H-M   'P 1'
#
loop_
_entity.id
_entity.type
_entity.pdbx_description
1 polymer ?
#
loop_
_entity_poly.entity_id
_entity_poly.type
_entity_poly.pdbx_seq_one_letter_code
_entity_poly.pdbx_strand_id
1 'polypeptide(L)'
;MTARQYVEAIAEELARVRGRGLLLSPADAQLALGWYAAEVPLAAVLGEVRKAARLRTRSTVRGAVDTALSLQVIAPALQRISARRKPPAPATEGLSGQLRAAAQAPGLAARAAWHSLAERAEHLLAQEGGDGYWTAAVAALKAALRELPRAAALQAGSALRSRIAPRPPAMTRRRYQRSLQLMLLSASSERLGVPPRAFLL
;
A
#
# COMPACT_ATOMS: atom_id res chain seq x y z
N MET A 1 2.54 22.17 -4.13
CA MET A 1 1.29 22.83 -4.58
C MET A 1 0.21 22.45 -3.58
N THR A 2 -0.48 23.43 -3.00
CA THR A 2 -1.52 23.16 -1.99
C THR A 2 -2.88 22.89 -2.65
N ALA A 3 -3.83 22.29 -1.91
CA ALA A 3 -5.19 22.06 -2.39
C ALA A 3 -5.86 23.36 -2.83
N ARG A 4 -5.63 24.44 -2.08
CA ARG A 4 -6.11 25.79 -2.40
C ARG A 4 -5.58 26.29 -3.74
N GLN A 5 -4.27 26.24 -3.95
CA GLN A 5 -3.63 26.65 -5.21
C GLN A 5 -4.12 25.83 -6.42
N TYR A 6 -4.39 24.54 -6.20
CA TYR A 6 -4.91 23.65 -7.23
C TYR A 6 -6.34 24.02 -7.67
N VAL A 7 -7.22 24.28 -6.70
CA VAL A 7 -8.61 24.68 -6.96
C VAL A 7 -8.67 26.08 -7.58
N GLU A 8 -7.87 27.02 -7.09
CA GLU A 8 -7.76 28.38 -7.66
C GLU A 8 -7.32 28.35 -9.13
N ALA A 9 -6.30 27.55 -9.48
CA ALA A 9 -5.85 27.41 -10.86
C ALA A 9 -6.92 26.81 -11.80
N ILE A 10 -7.73 25.87 -11.31
CA ILE A 10 -8.85 25.31 -12.07
C ILE A 10 -9.97 26.34 -12.23
N ALA A 11 -10.26 27.12 -11.18
CA ALA A 11 -11.25 28.19 -11.21
C ALA A 11 -10.87 29.29 -12.22
N GLU A 12 -9.60 29.70 -12.25
CA GLU A 12 -9.06 30.68 -13.20
C GLU A 12 -9.21 30.21 -14.65
N GLU A 13 -8.85 28.96 -14.95
CA GLU A 13 -8.96 28.42 -16.30
C GLU A 13 -10.41 28.23 -16.74
N LEU A 14 -11.31 27.84 -15.83
CA LEU A 14 -12.74 27.82 -16.12
C LEU A 14 -13.32 29.22 -16.32
N ALA A 15 -12.90 30.20 -15.54
CA ALA A 15 -13.33 31.59 -15.70
C ALA A 15 -12.89 32.14 -17.07
N ARG A 16 -11.64 31.85 -17.47
CA ARG A 16 -11.10 32.20 -18.78
C ARG A 16 -11.89 31.56 -19.93
N VAL A 17 -12.30 30.29 -19.77
CA VAL A 17 -13.03 29.54 -20.81
C VAL A 17 -14.52 29.91 -20.87
N ARG A 18 -15.15 30.17 -19.71
CA ARG A 18 -16.57 30.52 -19.61
C ARG A 18 -16.84 32.02 -19.84
N GLY A 19 -15.83 32.88 -19.69
CA GLY A 19 -15.98 34.33 -19.73
C GLY A 19 -16.80 34.91 -18.57
N ARG A 20 -17.05 34.11 -17.52
CA ARG A 20 -17.78 34.48 -16.30
C ARG A 20 -16.88 34.20 -15.10
N GLY A 21 -16.97 35.03 -14.06
CA GLY A 21 -16.00 35.12 -12.95
C GLY A 21 -15.65 33.81 -12.24
N LEU A 22 -14.68 33.90 -11.31
CA LEU A 22 -13.99 32.80 -10.61
C LEU A 22 -14.85 31.88 -9.73
N LEU A 23 -16.17 31.98 -9.80
CA LEU A 23 -17.07 31.20 -8.95
C LEU A 23 -17.21 29.79 -9.51
N LEU A 24 -16.51 28.85 -8.87
CA LEU A 24 -16.79 27.43 -8.97
C LEU A 24 -18.12 27.12 -8.28
N SER A 25 -18.93 26.27 -8.91
CA SER A 25 -20.08 25.70 -8.21
C SER A 25 -19.59 24.79 -7.06
N PRO A 26 -20.37 24.60 -5.98
CA PRO A 26 -19.99 23.70 -4.89
C PRO A 26 -19.67 22.28 -5.37
N ALA A 27 -20.38 21.78 -6.39
CA ALA A 27 -20.12 20.47 -7.00
C ALA A 27 -18.79 20.44 -7.78
N ASP A 28 -18.46 21.50 -8.54
CA ASP A 28 -17.19 21.61 -9.25
C ASP A 28 -16.01 21.70 -8.24
N ALA A 29 -16.19 22.39 -7.12
CA ALA A 29 -15.18 22.47 -6.06
C ALA A 29 -14.91 21.12 -5.38
N GLN A 30 -15.97 20.34 -5.09
CA GLN A 30 -15.82 18.98 -4.55
C GLN A 30 -15.08 18.05 -5.52
N LEU A 31 -15.36 18.15 -6.82
CA LEU A 31 -14.64 17.39 -7.84
C LEU A 31 -13.16 17.78 -7.92
N ALA A 32 -12.85 19.08 -7.89
CA ALA A 32 -11.47 19.55 -7.88
C ALA A 32 -10.69 19.08 -6.64
N LEU A 33 -11.32 19.08 -5.46
CA LEU A 33 -10.74 18.53 -4.23
C LEU A 33 -10.55 17.00 -4.32
N GLY A 34 -11.51 16.28 -4.89
CA GLY A 34 -11.39 14.84 -5.14
C GLY A 34 -10.24 14.50 -6.09
N TRP A 35 -10.02 15.30 -7.13
CA TRP A 35 -8.89 15.13 -8.04
C TRP A 35 -7.55 15.47 -7.39
N TYR A 36 -7.51 16.50 -6.54
CA TYR A 36 -6.33 16.81 -5.74
C TYR A 36 -5.97 15.65 -4.80
N ALA A 37 -6.96 15.09 -4.10
CA ALA A 37 -6.77 13.93 -3.21
C ALA A 37 -6.32 12.67 -3.96
N ALA A 38 -6.78 12.49 -5.21
CA ALA A 38 -6.34 11.42 -6.11
C ALA A 38 -5.04 11.75 -6.86
N GLU A 39 -4.34 12.83 -6.48
CA GLU A 39 -3.09 13.33 -7.06
C GLU A 39 -3.13 13.57 -8.59
N VAL A 40 -4.30 13.86 -9.16
CA VAL A 40 -4.43 14.06 -10.61
C VAL A 40 -3.59 15.29 -11.03
N PRO A 41 -2.68 15.18 -12.01
CA PRO A 41 -1.83 16.29 -12.41
C PRO A 41 -2.65 17.48 -12.90
N LEU A 42 -2.36 18.68 -12.39
CA LEU A 42 -3.07 19.91 -12.77
C LEU A 42 -3.07 20.11 -14.29
N ALA A 43 -1.94 19.84 -14.95
CA ALA A 43 -1.81 19.93 -16.40
C ALA A 43 -2.80 19.05 -17.16
N ALA A 44 -3.13 17.85 -16.64
CA ALA A 44 -4.11 16.95 -17.26
C ALA A 44 -5.53 17.50 -17.13
N VAL A 45 -5.87 18.05 -15.96
CA VAL A 45 -7.18 18.70 -15.73
C VAL A 45 -7.35 19.91 -16.65
N LEU A 46 -6.35 20.80 -16.70
CA LEU A 46 -6.39 21.99 -17.55
C LEU A 46 -6.44 21.63 -19.04
N GLY A 47 -5.73 20.58 -19.45
CA GLY A 47 -5.76 20.06 -20.82
C GLY A 47 -7.16 19.62 -21.26
N GLU A 48 -7.87 18.87 -20.41
CA GLU A 48 -9.23 18.44 -20.71
C GLU A 48 -10.25 19.59 -20.62
N VAL A 49 -10.09 20.56 -19.72
CA VAL A 49 -10.91 21.80 -19.70
C VAL A 49 -10.79 22.56 -21.01
N ARG A 50 -9.56 22.77 -21.50
CA ARG A 50 -9.32 23.47 -22.78
C ARG A 50 -9.82 22.66 -23.98
N LYS A 51 -9.73 21.33 -23.93
CA LYS A 51 -10.25 20.45 -24.97
C LYS A 51 -11.78 20.49 -25.05
N ALA A 52 -12.46 20.42 -23.90
CA ALA A 52 -13.91 20.59 -23.83
C ALA A 52 -14.35 21.97 -24.36
N ALA A 53 -13.59 23.03 -24.04
CA ALA A 53 -13.82 24.38 -24.56
C ALA A 53 -13.73 24.45 -26.09
N ARG A 54 -12.70 23.82 -26.68
CA ARG A 54 -12.49 23.76 -28.13
C ARG A 54 -13.55 22.93 -28.85
N LEU A 55 -14.05 21.87 -28.21
CA LEU A 55 -15.14 21.06 -28.76
C LEU A 55 -16.46 21.84 -28.74
N ARG A 56 -16.70 22.67 -27.71
CA ARG A 56 -17.84 23.59 -27.65
C ARG A 56 -17.84 24.59 -28.81
N THR A 57 -16.69 25.23 -29.08
CA THR A 57 -16.60 26.20 -30.19
C THR A 57 -16.76 25.58 -31.58
N ARG A 58 -16.56 24.27 -31.74
CA ARG A 58 -16.85 23.55 -33.00
C ARG A 58 -18.30 23.05 -33.11
N SER A 59 -19.01 22.94 -31.98
CA SER A 59 -20.34 22.32 -31.89
C SER A 59 -21.49 23.33 -31.88
N THR A 60 -21.25 24.61 -32.18
CA THR A 60 -22.31 25.63 -32.25
C THR A 60 -23.18 25.46 -33.51
N VAL A 61 -23.98 24.38 -33.52
CA VAL A 61 -25.17 24.25 -34.36
C VAL A 61 -26.23 25.18 -33.77
N ARG A 62 -26.81 26.06 -34.60
CA ARG A 62 -27.85 27.02 -34.20
C ARG A 62 -28.98 26.31 -33.42
N GLY A 63 -29.18 26.69 -32.16
CA GLY A 63 -30.35 26.29 -31.36
C GLY A 63 -30.08 25.40 -30.14
N ALA A 64 -28.83 24.96 -29.90
CA ALA A 64 -28.52 24.19 -28.69
C ALA A 64 -28.44 25.11 -27.45
N VAL A 65 -29.20 24.75 -26.40
CA VAL A 65 -29.20 25.41 -25.10
C VAL A 65 -27.76 25.47 -24.56
N ASP A 66 -27.34 26.65 -24.10
CA ASP A 66 -25.98 26.96 -23.67
C ASP A 66 -25.67 26.25 -22.34
N THR A 67 -25.31 24.97 -22.42
CA THR A 67 -24.91 24.19 -21.23
C THR A 67 -23.57 24.73 -20.75
N ALA A 68 -23.58 25.48 -19.65
CA ALA A 68 -22.38 26.01 -19.04
C ALA A 68 -21.35 24.88 -18.82
N LEU A 69 -20.12 25.08 -19.28
CA LEU A 69 -19.06 24.06 -19.28
C LEU A 69 -18.70 23.66 -17.85
N SER A 70 -19.30 22.60 -17.29
CA SER A 70 -19.06 22.09 -15.92
C SER A 70 -17.91 21.09 -15.84
N LEU A 71 -17.22 21.03 -14.69
CA LEU A 71 -16.22 19.99 -14.42
C LEU A 71 -16.82 18.59 -14.41
N GLN A 72 -18.13 18.46 -14.18
CA GLN A 72 -18.85 17.20 -14.26
C GLN A 72 -18.78 16.56 -15.66
N VAL A 73 -18.76 17.38 -16.71
CA VAL A 73 -18.66 16.88 -18.11
C VAL A 73 -17.30 16.24 -18.37
N ILE A 74 -16.26 16.69 -17.68
CA ILE A 74 -14.88 16.27 -17.87
C ILE A 74 -14.49 15.15 -16.87
N ALA A 75 -15.24 15.01 -15.77
CA ALA A 75 -14.98 14.03 -14.73
C ALA A 75 -14.79 12.58 -15.23
N PRO A 76 -15.59 12.05 -16.18
CA PRO A 76 -15.38 10.69 -16.69
C PRO A 76 -14.06 10.53 -17.47
N ALA A 77 -13.59 11.57 -18.15
CA ALA A 77 -12.30 11.52 -18.86
C ALA A 77 -11.12 11.49 -17.88
N LEU A 78 -11.21 12.30 -16.82
CA LEU A 78 -10.19 12.33 -15.76
C LEU A 78 -10.20 11.06 -14.90
N GLN A 79 -11.38 10.47 -14.65
CA GLN A 79 -11.49 9.16 -13.99
C GLN A 79 -10.78 8.04 -14.76
N ARG A 80 -10.80 8.07 -16.11
CA ARG A 80 -10.05 7.09 -16.92
C ARG A 80 -8.54 7.32 -16.85
N ILE A 81 -8.10 8.58 -16.74
CA ILE A 81 -6.69 8.93 -16.58
C ILE A 81 -6.21 8.51 -15.18
N SER A 82 -7.00 8.75 -14.14
CA SER A 82 -6.69 8.32 -12.77
C SER A 82 -6.76 6.80 -12.60
N ALA A 83 -7.71 6.11 -13.25
CA ALA A 83 -7.81 4.64 -13.20
C ALA A 83 -6.64 3.92 -13.89
N ARG A 84 -6.00 4.56 -14.88
CA ARG A 84 -4.74 4.07 -15.48
C ARG A 84 -3.53 4.32 -14.60
N ARG A 85 -3.64 5.24 -13.64
CA ARG A 85 -2.60 5.46 -12.64
C ARG A 85 -2.80 4.42 -11.55
N LYS A 86 -1.78 3.60 -11.33
CA LYS A 86 -1.73 2.65 -10.22
C LYS A 86 -2.18 3.38 -8.94
N PRO A 87 -3.17 2.86 -8.19
CA PRO A 87 -3.66 3.53 -7.00
C PRO A 87 -2.47 3.86 -6.08
N PRO A 88 -2.46 5.02 -5.41
CA PRO A 88 -1.44 5.30 -4.41
C PRO A 88 -1.46 4.14 -3.43
N ALA A 89 -0.29 3.55 -3.19
CA ALA A 89 -0.16 2.50 -2.20
C ALA A 89 -0.76 3.04 -0.89
N PRO A 90 -1.57 2.26 -0.16
CA PRO A 90 -2.06 2.68 1.15
C PRO A 90 -0.84 3.14 1.94
N ALA A 91 -0.97 4.30 2.62
CA ALA A 91 0.08 4.85 3.48
C ALA A 91 0.71 3.67 4.23
N THR A 92 2.02 3.47 4.03
CA THR A 92 2.71 2.32 4.62
C THR A 92 2.45 2.40 6.11
N GLU A 93 1.53 1.57 6.61
CA GLU A 93 1.60 1.13 8.00
C GLU A 93 3.06 0.76 8.20
N GLY A 94 3.69 1.40 9.19
CA GLY A 94 5.06 1.06 9.56
C GLY A 94 5.15 -0.46 9.70
N LEU A 95 6.36 -1.01 9.53
CA LEU A 95 6.59 -2.44 9.67
C LEU A 95 5.84 -3.02 10.88
N SER A 96 5.85 -2.32 12.00
CA SER A 96 5.06 -2.65 13.20
C SER A 96 3.56 -2.88 12.93
N GLY A 97 2.89 -2.00 12.19
CA GLY A 97 1.48 -2.12 11.82
C GLY A 97 1.20 -3.34 10.93
N GLN A 98 2.05 -3.57 9.92
CA GLN A 98 1.93 -4.75 9.05
C GLN A 98 2.11 -6.06 9.82
N LEU A 99 3.06 -6.08 10.75
CA LEU A 99 3.33 -7.23 11.62
C LEU A 99 2.19 -7.45 12.64
N ARG A 100 1.59 -6.38 13.18
CA ARG A 100 0.41 -6.50 14.07
C ARG A 100 -0.78 -7.08 13.33
N ALA A 101 -1.08 -6.57 12.13
CA ALA A 101 -2.16 -7.08 11.29
C ALA A 101 -1.95 -8.57 10.99
N ALA A 102 -0.72 -8.95 10.65
CA ALA A 102 -0.35 -10.34 10.44
C ALA A 102 -0.50 -11.21 11.70
N ALA A 103 -0.16 -10.69 12.88
CA ALA A 103 -0.34 -11.39 14.16
C ALA A 103 -1.83 -11.60 14.55
N GLN A 104 -2.76 -10.88 13.94
CA GLN A 104 -4.20 -11.08 14.16
C GLN A 104 -4.80 -12.24 13.34
N ALA A 105 -4.01 -12.94 12.53
CA ALA A 105 -4.49 -14.08 11.77
C ALA A 105 -5.23 -15.12 12.65
N PRO A 106 -6.39 -15.62 12.20
CA PRO A 106 -7.12 -16.66 12.94
C PRO A 106 -6.30 -17.96 12.95
N GLY A 107 -6.29 -18.65 14.10
CA GLY A 107 -5.53 -19.90 14.26
C GLY A 107 -4.02 -19.73 14.48
N LEU A 108 -3.52 -18.49 14.64
CA LEU A 108 -2.11 -18.23 14.92
C LEU A 108 -1.71 -18.73 16.33
N ALA A 109 -0.81 -19.72 16.37
CA ALA A 109 -0.15 -20.16 17.60
C ALA A 109 0.85 -19.10 18.11
N ALA A 110 0.94 -18.96 19.43
CA ALA A 110 1.75 -17.99 20.17
C ALA A 110 1.53 -16.54 19.73
N ARG A 111 0.26 -16.15 19.51
CA ARG A 111 -0.14 -14.80 19.10
C ARG A 111 0.51 -13.70 19.92
N ALA A 112 0.59 -13.87 21.25
CA ALA A 112 1.22 -12.89 22.14
C ALA A 112 2.72 -12.67 21.83
N ALA A 113 3.45 -13.74 21.48
CA ALA A 113 4.86 -13.64 21.12
C ALA A 113 5.05 -12.91 19.79
N TRP A 114 4.18 -13.18 18.80
CA TRP A 114 4.20 -12.48 17.51
C TRP A 114 3.82 -10.99 17.64
N HIS A 115 2.85 -10.67 18.49
CA HIS A 115 2.48 -9.28 18.77
C HIS A 115 3.60 -8.53 19.49
N SER A 116 4.28 -9.17 20.46
CA SER A 116 5.44 -8.60 21.15
C SER A 116 6.63 -8.36 20.20
N LEU A 117 6.81 -9.21 19.20
CA LEU A 117 7.78 -9.00 18.12
C LEU A 117 7.37 -7.81 17.25
N ALA A 118 6.09 -7.73 16.85
CA ALA A 118 5.56 -6.65 16.02
C ALA A 118 5.76 -5.27 16.65
N GLU A 119 5.51 -5.12 17.95
CA GLU A 119 5.73 -3.87 18.69
C GLU A 119 7.20 -3.43 18.72
N ARG A 120 8.12 -4.40 18.81
CA ARG A 120 9.55 -4.13 18.99
C ARG A 120 10.34 -4.17 17.67
N ALA A 121 9.72 -4.58 16.57
CA ALA A 121 10.40 -4.87 15.32
C ALA A 121 11.24 -3.69 14.80
N GLU A 122 10.65 -2.50 14.74
CA GLU A 122 11.32 -1.29 14.27
C GLU A 122 12.46 -0.88 15.20
N HIS A 123 12.27 -1.00 16.52
CA HIS A 123 13.29 -0.70 17.52
C HIS A 123 14.47 -1.68 17.46
N LEU A 124 14.20 -2.97 17.34
CA LEU A 124 15.23 -4.01 17.20
C LEU A 124 16.05 -3.79 15.92
N LEU A 125 15.40 -3.46 14.81
CA LEU A 125 16.09 -3.15 13.56
C LEU A 125 16.92 -1.88 13.64
N ALA A 126 16.45 -0.86 14.37
CA ALA A 126 17.15 0.40 14.54
C ALA A 126 18.36 0.30 15.48
N GLN A 127 18.27 -0.46 16.57
CA GLN A 127 19.32 -0.52 17.60
C GLN A 127 20.26 -1.72 17.46
N GLU A 128 19.71 -2.91 17.18
CA GLU A 128 20.46 -4.18 17.14
C GLU A 128 20.65 -4.69 15.70
N GLY A 129 20.12 -3.96 14.72
CA GLY A 129 20.08 -4.37 13.33
C GLY A 129 19.21 -5.61 13.09
N GLY A 130 19.44 -6.27 11.96
CA GLY A 130 18.72 -7.51 11.63
C GLY A 130 18.90 -8.62 12.67
N ASP A 131 20.00 -8.62 13.42
CA ASP A 131 20.37 -9.71 14.34
C ASP A 131 19.44 -9.80 15.56
N GLY A 132 19.11 -8.66 16.15
CA GLY A 132 18.15 -8.56 17.25
C GLY A 132 16.75 -8.98 16.82
N TYR A 133 16.32 -8.46 15.66
CA TYR A 133 15.04 -8.82 15.05
C TYR A 133 14.92 -10.34 14.82
N TRP A 134 15.93 -10.96 14.22
CA TRP A 134 15.91 -12.41 13.93
C TRP A 134 15.91 -13.26 15.20
N THR A 135 16.66 -12.84 16.22
CA THR A 135 16.68 -13.56 17.50
C THR A 135 15.30 -13.57 18.15
N ALA A 136 14.61 -12.42 18.13
CA ALA A 136 13.25 -12.29 18.63
C ALA A 136 12.23 -13.09 17.78
N ALA A 137 12.37 -13.08 16.44
CA ALA A 137 11.52 -13.86 15.54
C ALA A 137 11.62 -15.38 15.78
N VAL A 138 12.83 -15.88 16.03
CA VAL A 138 13.06 -17.30 16.35
C VAL A 138 12.49 -17.67 17.72
N ALA A 139 12.55 -16.76 18.70
CA ALA A 139 11.92 -16.97 20.00
C ALA A 139 10.39 -17.09 19.87
N ALA A 140 9.76 -16.21 19.07
CA ALA A 140 8.33 -16.28 18.78
C ALA A 140 7.95 -17.58 18.05
N LEU A 141 8.76 -18.03 17.08
CA LEU A 141 8.55 -19.31 16.41
C LEU A 141 8.65 -20.50 17.36
N LYS A 142 9.64 -20.52 18.27
CA LYS A 142 9.77 -21.59 19.27
C LYS A 142 8.58 -21.63 20.22
N ALA A 143 8.02 -20.47 20.58
CA ALA A 143 6.79 -20.40 21.36
C ALA A 143 5.60 -20.99 20.57
N ALA A 144 5.46 -20.62 19.29
CA ALA A 144 4.39 -21.14 18.43
C ALA A 144 4.46 -22.68 18.29
N LEU A 145 5.66 -23.23 18.10
CA LEU A 145 5.86 -24.68 18.02
C LEU A 145 5.52 -25.43 19.32
N ARG A 146 5.57 -24.77 20.49
CA ARG A 146 5.18 -25.37 21.77
C ARG A 146 3.66 -25.42 21.96
N GLU A 147 2.94 -24.48 21.38
CA GLU A 147 1.47 -24.42 21.47
C GLU A 147 0.77 -25.31 20.43
N LEU A 148 1.46 -25.67 19.35
CA LEU A 148 0.91 -26.55 18.32
C LEU A 148 0.81 -28.00 18.81
N PRO A 149 -0.22 -28.76 18.35
CA PRO A 149 -0.30 -30.17 18.63
C PRO A 149 0.95 -30.90 18.10
N ARG A 150 1.46 -31.87 18.88
CA ARG A 150 2.73 -32.57 18.62
C ARG A 150 2.83 -33.10 17.19
N ALA A 151 1.74 -33.57 16.60
CA ALA A 151 1.70 -34.05 15.21
C ALA A 151 2.03 -32.94 14.20
N ALA A 152 1.45 -31.74 14.35
CA ALA A 152 1.71 -30.60 13.48
C ALA A 152 3.14 -30.07 13.65
N ALA A 153 3.64 -30.01 14.89
CA ALA A 153 5.02 -29.64 15.17
C ALA A 153 6.04 -30.63 14.57
N LEU A 154 5.75 -31.93 14.63
CA LEU A 154 6.59 -32.97 14.02
C LEU A 154 6.57 -32.93 12.49
N GLN A 155 5.41 -32.69 11.87
CA GLN A 155 5.30 -32.51 10.41
C GLN A 155 6.08 -31.29 9.94
N ALA A 156 5.96 -30.15 10.65
CA ALA A 156 6.74 -28.96 10.36
C ALA A 156 8.25 -29.21 10.50
N GLY A 157 8.66 -29.91 11.56
CA GLY A 157 10.06 -30.30 11.76
C GLY A 157 10.59 -31.30 10.73
N SER A 158 9.76 -32.23 10.25
CA SER A 158 10.11 -33.18 9.18
C SER A 158 10.26 -32.47 7.83
N ALA A 159 9.30 -31.63 7.46
CA ALA A 159 9.37 -30.82 6.25
C ALA A 159 10.60 -29.91 6.27
N LEU A 160 10.93 -29.35 7.43
CA LEU A 160 12.17 -28.60 7.58
C LEU A 160 13.39 -29.46 7.28
N ARG A 161 13.55 -30.59 7.97
CA ARG A 161 14.72 -31.48 7.77
C ARG A 161 14.87 -31.91 6.32
N SER A 162 13.76 -32.10 5.59
CA SER A 162 13.79 -32.43 4.17
C SER A 162 14.28 -31.28 3.26
N ARG A 163 14.13 -30.02 3.70
CA ARG A 163 14.54 -28.81 2.98
C ARG A 163 15.88 -28.25 3.44
N ILE A 164 16.44 -28.76 4.55
CA ILE A 164 17.75 -28.32 5.06
C ILE A 164 18.84 -28.75 4.08
N ALA A 165 19.35 -27.79 3.32
CA ALA A 165 20.58 -27.98 2.56
C ALA A 165 21.77 -28.10 3.52
N PRO A 166 22.75 -29.00 3.29
CA PRO A 166 23.94 -29.12 4.13
C PRO A 166 24.74 -27.81 4.17
N ARG A 167 25.47 -27.58 5.27
CA ARG A 167 26.28 -26.36 5.43
C ARG A 167 27.37 -26.29 4.35
N PRO A 168 27.40 -25.25 3.51
CA PRO A 168 28.51 -25.03 2.60
C PRO A 168 29.83 -24.86 3.38
N PRO A 169 30.96 -25.41 2.90
CA PRO A 169 32.23 -25.36 3.63
C PRO A 169 32.73 -23.92 3.88
N ALA A 170 32.44 -23.00 2.97
CA ALA A 170 32.81 -21.59 3.07
C ALA A 170 31.86 -20.74 3.96
N MET A 171 30.77 -21.32 4.48
CA MET A 171 29.76 -20.60 5.22
C MET A 171 29.98 -20.72 6.73
N THR A 172 30.09 -19.57 7.42
CA THR A 172 30.22 -19.58 8.87
C THR A 172 28.99 -20.19 9.53
N ARG A 173 29.19 -20.87 10.67
CA ARG A 173 28.12 -21.56 11.40
C ARG A 173 26.96 -20.62 11.77
N ARG A 174 27.28 -19.38 12.16
CA ARG A 174 26.26 -18.33 12.45
C ARG A 174 25.44 -17.97 11.22
N ARG A 175 26.08 -17.76 10.06
CA ARG A 175 25.38 -17.40 8.82
C ARG A 175 24.47 -18.54 8.34
N TYR A 176 24.94 -19.78 8.46
CA TYR A 176 24.17 -20.98 8.13
C TYR A 176 22.98 -21.17 9.07
N GLN A 177 23.15 -20.92 10.38
CA GLN A 177 22.03 -20.92 11.33
C GLN A 177 20.98 -19.87 10.96
N ARG A 178 21.37 -18.69 10.45
CA ARG A 178 20.40 -17.70 9.97
C ARG A 178 19.66 -18.14 8.71
N SER A 179 20.32 -18.76 7.74
CA SER A 179 19.59 -19.29 6.56
C SER A 179 18.63 -20.41 6.95
N LEU A 180 18.99 -21.23 7.95
CA LEU A 180 18.11 -22.22 8.56
C LEU A 180 16.91 -21.58 9.27
N GLN A 181 17.11 -20.46 9.99
CA GLN A 181 16.03 -19.71 10.63
C GLN A 181 15.07 -19.09 9.60
N LEU A 182 15.59 -18.61 8.46
CA LEU A 182 14.79 -18.14 7.33
C LEU A 182 13.99 -19.27 6.67
N MET A 183 14.62 -20.43 6.44
CA MET A 183 13.93 -21.63 5.94
C MET A 183 12.86 -22.12 6.91
N LEU A 184 13.13 -22.05 8.22
CA LEU A 184 12.18 -22.38 9.29
C LEU A 184 10.95 -21.47 9.26
N LEU A 185 11.17 -20.16 9.20
CA LEU A 185 10.09 -19.17 9.15
C LEU A 185 9.29 -19.29 7.84
N SER A 186 9.95 -19.50 6.70
CA SER A 186 9.31 -19.72 5.40
C SER A 186 8.49 -21.01 5.35
N ALA A 187 8.99 -22.13 5.87
CA ALA A 187 8.28 -23.42 5.84
C ALA A 187 7.13 -23.49 6.85
N SER A 188 7.29 -22.90 8.03
CA SER A 188 6.27 -22.92 9.10
C SER A 188 5.01 -22.16 8.69
N SER A 189 5.16 -21.23 7.80
CA SER A 189 4.17 -20.21 7.54
C SER A 189 3.30 -20.52 6.33
N GLU A 190 3.83 -21.27 5.36
CA GLU A 190 3.04 -21.87 4.29
C GLU A 190 2.09 -22.97 4.79
N ARG A 191 2.40 -23.64 5.91
CA ARG A 191 1.69 -24.86 6.34
C ARG A 191 1.00 -24.80 7.71
N LEU A 192 1.44 -23.95 8.64
CA LEU A 192 0.86 -23.87 9.98
C LEU A 192 -0.06 -22.66 10.17
N GLY A 193 -0.36 -21.90 9.11
CA GLY A 193 -1.16 -20.67 9.20
C GLY A 193 -0.46 -19.55 9.99
N VAL A 194 0.84 -19.71 10.29
CA VAL A 194 1.67 -18.68 10.91
C VAL A 194 2.00 -17.65 9.84
N PRO A 195 1.82 -16.33 10.02
CA PRO A 195 2.01 -15.34 8.96
C PRO A 195 3.45 -15.34 8.42
N PRO A 196 3.72 -15.75 7.17
CA PRO A 196 5.08 -15.86 6.62
C PRO A 196 5.67 -14.52 6.26
N ARG A 197 4.95 -13.82 5.38
CA ARG A 197 5.62 -12.98 4.40
C ARG A 197 5.89 -11.60 4.97
N ALA A 198 5.04 -11.17 5.90
CA ALA A 198 5.21 -9.92 6.61
C ALA A 198 6.43 -9.94 7.55
N PHE A 199 6.72 -11.09 8.18
CA PHE A 199 7.81 -11.22 9.17
C PHE A 199 9.17 -11.59 8.57
N LEU A 200 9.22 -11.90 7.27
CA LEU A 200 10.44 -12.16 6.53
C LEU A 200 10.90 -10.86 5.86
N LEU A 201 11.73 -10.09 6.56
CA LEU A 201 12.35 -8.86 6.05
C LEU A 201 13.62 -9.14 5.25
#